data_AF-A0A1Z9NMF3-F1
#
_entry.id   AF-A0A1Z9NMF3-F1
#
_cell.length_a   1.000
_cell.length_b   1.000
_cell.length_c   1.000
_cell.angle_alpha   90.00
_cell.angle_beta   90.00
_cell.angle_gamma   90.00
#
_symmetry.space_group_name_H-M   'P 1'
#
loop_
_entity.id
_entity.type
_entity.pdbx_description
1 polymer ?
#
loop_
_entity_poly.entity_id
_entity_poly.type
_entity_poly.pdbx_seq_one_letter_code
_entity_poly.pdbx_strand_id
1 'polypeptide(L)'
;MILRIVNLALFVLLSLFLFDKTFAKGYYNWDSLAYSYAVHINEGLSIKDAHALTYQTLKQEVSNGLYEDLCCSSKYRRAQFENPDNLDSMMPMYALKPGYIFLIKQTKDTFQVSEFQAMNYISLISILLIAALIFLRFFQLSSFAQFLWIPVVFLGELLFLGKLMTPDAISALLILLGTIGLLRKRYVFGCIVLGLSLLFRLDLIVVIGLLGLLPAIDKKYYFALANSALYLFGYFIISYSSDHVGWWPHFYTSLVSTQVNMSEFDPDFSLSKYLEILYGNFMWILNDNRYIKWFATSFALLLTSVILYTQKKHTYLNIVGITLGIAIFIKFILFPKVDSRVYLSILIALIYVSALNFRNAKKYID
;
A
#
# COMPACT_ATOMS: atom_id res chain seq x y z
N MET A 1 25.66 -15.65 21.86
CA MET A 1 24.51 -15.60 22.79
C MET A 1 24.11 -14.16 23.10
N ILE A 2 25.03 -13.33 23.64
CA ILE A 2 24.78 -11.92 24.00
C ILE A 2 24.14 -11.10 22.86
N LEU A 3 24.72 -11.12 21.65
CA LEU A 3 24.16 -10.36 20.52
C LEU A 3 22.71 -10.73 20.17
N ARG A 4 22.31 -12.00 20.35
CA ARG A 4 20.94 -12.45 20.08
C ARG A 4 19.97 -11.94 21.14
N ILE A 5 20.39 -11.92 22.41
CA ILE A 5 19.59 -11.36 23.51
C ILE A 5 19.38 -9.86 23.29
N VAL A 6 20.45 -9.14 22.95
CA VAL A 6 20.37 -7.71 22.60
C VAL A 6 19.43 -7.48 21.41
N ASN A 7 19.53 -8.30 20.36
CA ASN A 7 18.67 -8.18 19.19
C ASN A 7 17.19 -8.42 19.51
N LEU A 8 16.88 -9.41 20.35
CA LEU A 8 15.52 -9.66 20.83
C LEU A 8 14.99 -8.49 21.66
N ALA A 9 15.80 -7.95 22.57
CA ALA A 9 15.41 -6.78 23.37
C ALA A 9 15.12 -5.55 22.49
N LEU A 10 15.97 -5.29 21.48
CA LEU A 10 15.74 -4.21 20.51
C LEU A 10 14.47 -4.43 19.69
N PHE A 11 14.16 -5.66 19.30
CA PHE A 11 12.93 -5.98 18.59
C PHE A 11 11.68 -5.72 19.45
N VAL A 12 11.70 -6.12 20.72
CA VAL A 12 10.61 -5.84 21.67
C VAL A 12 10.46 -4.33 21.86
N LEU A 13 11.55 -3.60 22.10
CA LEU A 13 11.51 -2.14 22.28
C LEU A 13 10.99 -1.43 21.04
N LEU A 14 11.43 -1.81 19.83
CA LEU A 14 10.92 -1.20 18.60
C LEU A 14 9.45 -1.54 18.38
N SER A 15 9.02 -2.77 18.67
CA SER A 15 7.61 -3.17 18.53
C SER A 15 6.72 -2.39 19.48
N LEU A 16 7.14 -2.20 20.73
CA LEU A 16 6.44 -1.35 21.70
C LEU A 16 6.41 0.11 21.26
N PHE A 17 7.52 0.62 20.70
CA PHE A 17 7.56 1.97 20.15
C PHE A 17 6.61 2.16 18.96
N LEU A 18 6.58 1.21 18.02
CA LEU A 18 5.64 1.21 16.89
C LEU A 18 4.20 1.15 17.39
N PHE A 19 3.91 0.28 18.36
CA PHE A 19 2.60 0.17 18.99
C PHE A 19 2.15 1.49 19.61
N ASP A 20 2.95 2.05 20.53
CA ASP A 20 2.65 3.32 21.21
C ASP A 20 2.39 4.45 20.21
N LYS A 21 3.29 4.62 19.24
CA LYS A 21 3.23 5.75 18.30
C LYS A 21 2.13 5.60 17.25
N THR A 22 1.76 4.39 16.86
CA THR A 22 0.65 4.16 15.94
C THR A 22 -0.68 4.25 16.67
N PHE A 23 -0.81 3.57 17.82
CA PHE A 23 -2.05 3.55 18.59
C PHE A 23 -2.44 4.94 19.11
N ALA A 24 -1.50 5.65 19.74
CA ALA A 24 -1.79 6.96 20.36
C ALA A 24 -1.88 8.12 19.36
N LYS A 25 -1.40 7.96 18.12
CA LYS A 25 -1.35 9.02 17.11
C LYS A 25 -1.83 8.53 15.75
N GLY A 26 -2.93 7.78 15.73
CA GLY A 26 -3.62 7.41 14.49
C GLY A 26 -3.90 8.66 13.66
N TYR A 27 -3.61 8.60 12.37
CA TYR A 27 -3.77 9.73 11.45
C TYR A 27 -5.14 9.64 10.77
N TYR A 28 -6.12 10.32 11.38
CA TYR A 28 -7.43 10.54 10.77
C TYR A 28 -7.26 11.46 9.57
N ASN A 29 -7.66 10.97 8.41
CA ASN A 29 -7.52 11.68 7.15
C ASN A 29 -8.78 11.56 6.30
N TRP A 30 -8.79 12.21 5.15
CA TRP A 30 -9.93 12.17 4.23
C TRP A 30 -10.29 10.74 3.81
N ASP A 31 -9.29 9.89 3.54
CA ASP A 31 -9.53 8.51 3.13
C ASP A 31 -10.25 7.70 4.23
N SER A 32 -9.90 7.90 5.51
CA SER A 32 -10.58 7.21 6.62
C SER A 32 -12.07 7.57 6.71
N LEU A 33 -12.43 8.81 6.40
CA LEU A 33 -13.82 9.24 6.36
C LEU A 33 -14.59 8.50 5.26
N ALA A 34 -14.02 8.48 4.05
CA ALA A 34 -14.62 7.79 2.92
C ALA A 34 -14.74 6.26 3.14
N TYR A 35 -13.77 5.62 3.80
CA TYR A 35 -13.87 4.19 4.14
C TYR A 35 -14.90 3.91 5.24
N SER A 36 -15.02 4.77 6.26
CA SER A 36 -16.09 4.64 7.28
C SER A 36 -17.46 4.72 6.61
N TYR A 37 -17.67 5.70 5.73
CA TYR A 37 -18.89 5.83 4.95
C TYR A 37 -19.17 4.59 4.08
N ALA A 38 -18.15 4.10 3.35
CA ALA A 38 -18.27 2.91 2.51
C ALA A 38 -18.66 1.65 3.32
N VAL A 39 -18.19 1.53 4.56
CA VAL A 39 -18.60 0.44 5.46
C VAL A 39 -20.08 0.56 5.81
N HIS A 40 -20.59 1.74 6.15
CA HIS A 40 -22.01 1.94 6.46
C HIS A 40 -22.92 1.66 5.26
N ILE A 41 -22.52 2.08 4.06
CA ILE A 41 -23.24 1.72 2.83
C ILE A 41 -23.23 0.20 2.63
N ASN A 42 -22.10 -0.48 2.87
CA ASN A 42 -22.01 -1.93 2.81
C ASN A 42 -22.84 -2.66 3.89
N GLU A 43 -23.15 -1.99 5.01
CA GLU A 43 -24.06 -2.46 6.05
C GLU A 43 -25.55 -2.27 5.69
N GLY A 44 -25.84 -1.63 4.55
CA GLY A 44 -27.20 -1.44 4.04
C GLY A 44 -27.89 -0.18 4.58
N LEU A 45 -27.14 0.75 5.17
CA LEU A 45 -27.70 2.06 5.55
C LEU A 45 -28.03 2.89 4.30
N SER A 46 -29.02 3.77 4.43
CA SER A 46 -29.31 4.76 3.38
C SER A 46 -28.16 5.76 3.25
N ILE A 47 -28.02 6.39 2.08
CA ILE A 47 -26.99 7.42 1.82
C ILE A 47 -26.98 8.50 2.93
N LYS A 48 -28.17 8.94 3.37
CA LYS A 48 -28.32 9.97 4.40
C LYS A 48 -27.91 9.46 5.78
N ASP A 49 -28.33 8.25 6.14
CA ASP A 49 -28.02 7.68 7.46
C ASP A 49 -26.54 7.32 7.57
N ALA A 50 -25.96 6.74 6.52
CA ALA A 50 -24.52 6.45 6.44
C ALA A 50 -23.69 7.72 6.56
N HIS A 51 -24.08 8.79 5.86
CA HIS A 51 -23.40 10.09 5.93
C HIS A 51 -23.47 10.68 7.34
N ALA A 52 -24.67 10.77 7.91
CA ALA A 52 -24.87 11.30 9.25
C ALA A 52 -24.07 10.51 10.31
N LEU A 53 -24.11 9.19 10.23
CA LEU A 53 -23.39 8.31 11.15
C LEU A 53 -21.87 8.46 11.02
N THR A 54 -21.31 8.52 9.80
CA THR A 54 -19.86 8.73 9.61
C THR A 54 -19.38 10.00 10.30
N TYR A 55 -20.07 11.13 10.10
CA TYR A 55 -19.67 12.39 10.71
C TYR A 55 -19.94 12.43 12.22
N GLN A 56 -21.00 11.77 12.69
CA GLN A 56 -21.28 11.61 14.13
C GLN A 56 -20.16 10.82 14.82
N THR A 57 -19.78 9.67 14.27
CA THR A 57 -18.69 8.82 14.79
C THR A 57 -17.37 9.59 14.75
N LEU A 58 -17.06 10.28 13.66
CA LEU A 58 -15.87 11.11 13.56
C LEU A 58 -15.81 12.16 14.68
N LYS A 59 -16.92 12.88 14.93
CA LYS A 59 -17.01 13.90 15.98
C LYS A 59 -16.77 13.34 17.38
N GLN A 60 -17.09 12.07 17.62
CA GLN A 60 -16.88 11.41 18.91
C GLN A 60 -15.43 10.93 19.09
N GLU A 61 -14.73 10.59 18.00
CA GLU A 61 -13.37 10.03 18.03
C GLU A 61 -12.25 11.09 18.02
N VAL A 62 -12.50 12.26 17.41
CA VAL A 62 -11.47 13.29 17.22
C VAL A 62 -11.75 14.58 18.01
N SER A 63 -10.70 15.38 18.20
CA SER A 63 -10.85 16.72 18.78
C SER A 63 -11.62 17.66 17.85
N ASN A 64 -12.29 18.67 18.42
CA ASN A 64 -13.06 19.66 17.64
C ASN A 64 -12.25 20.28 16.49
N GLY A 65 -10.98 20.63 16.72
CA GLY A 65 -10.15 21.23 15.68
C GLY A 65 -9.85 20.26 14.53
N LEU A 66 -9.66 18.97 14.81
CA LEU A 66 -9.45 17.97 13.76
C LEU A 66 -10.77 17.63 13.04
N TYR A 67 -11.89 17.64 13.76
CA TYR A 67 -13.21 17.52 13.16
C TYR A 67 -13.48 18.66 12.16
N GLU A 68 -13.26 19.90 12.58
CA GLU A 68 -13.41 21.08 11.71
C GLU A 68 -12.48 21.02 10.49
N ASP A 69 -11.24 20.54 10.67
CA ASP A 69 -10.36 20.33 9.53
C ASP A 69 -10.96 19.32 8.55
N LEU A 70 -11.36 18.14 9.02
CA LEU A 70 -11.83 17.05 8.15
C LEU A 70 -13.21 17.30 7.53
N CYS A 71 -14.11 18.01 8.21
CA CYS A 71 -15.43 18.34 7.67
C CYS A 71 -15.43 19.58 6.80
N CYS A 72 -14.61 20.59 7.12
CA CYS A 72 -15.00 21.96 6.79
C CYS A 72 -13.86 22.90 6.37
N SER A 73 -12.59 22.46 6.37
CA SER A 73 -11.44 23.34 6.09
C SER A 73 -11.31 23.80 4.64
N SER A 74 -11.92 23.09 3.69
CA SER A 74 -11.90 23.45 2.27
C SER A 74 -13.29 23.47 1.68
N LYS A 75 -13.45 24.19 0.56
CA LYS A 75 -14.71 24.19 -0.22
C LYS A 75 -15.13 22.77 -0.59
N TYR A 76 -14.17 21.92 -0.93
CA TYR A 76 -14.42 20.51 -1.20
C TYR A 76 -14.98 19.80 0.04
N ARG A 77 -14.24 19.78 1.16
CA ARG A 77 -14.65 19.06 2.37
C ARG A 77 -16.02 19.52 2.88
N ARG A 78 -16.26 20.83 2.90
CA ARG A 78 -17.54 21.40 3.29
C ARG A 78 -18.68 20.93 2.40
N ALA A 79 -18.49 20.90 1.09
CA ALA A 79 -19.52 20.41 0.17
C ALA A 79 -19.82 18.92 0.33
N GLN A 80 -18.83 18.11 0.73
CA GLN A 80 -19.04 16.70 1.09
C GLN A 80 -19.80 16.55 2.41
N PHE A 81 -19.49 17.41 3.39
CA PHE A 81 -20.17 17.42 4.69
C PHE A 81 -21.62 17.91 4.58
N GLU A 82 -21.89 18.92 3.76
CA GLU A 82 -23.23 19.52 3.66
C GLU A 82 -24.21 18.69 2.82
N ASN A 83 -23.70 17.92 1.84
CA ASN A 83 -24.54 17.14 0.93
C ASN A 83 -24.12 15.66 0.87
N PRO A 84 -24.96 14.72 1.36
CA PRO A 84 -24.71 13.29 1.28
C PRO A 84 -24.44 12.76 -0.13
N ASP A 85 -25.09 13.32 -1.15
CA ASP A 85 -24.94 12.84 -2.54
C ASP A 85 -23.55 13.16 -3.10
N ASN A 86 -22.91 14.24 -2.63
CA ASN A 86 -21.53 14.54 -3.02
C ASN A 86 -20.58 13.47 -2.48
N LEU A 87 -20.75 13.06 -1.22
CA LEU A 87 -19.89 12.05 -0.61
C LEU A 87 -20.11 10.69 -1.26
N ASP A 88 -21.37 10.34 -1.54
CA ASP A 88 -21.72 9.11 -2.24
C ASP A 88 -21.13 9.06 -3.64
N SER A 89 -21.10 10.18 -4.37
CA SER A 89 -20.49 10.24 -5.70
C SER A 89 -19.00 9.84 -5.71
N MET A 90 -18.30 9.93 -4.57
CA MET A 90 -16.90 9.51 -4.44
C MET A 90 -16.74 7.99 -4.28
N MET A 91 -17.82 7.25 -3.99
CA MET A 91 -17.77 5.81 -3.69
C MET A 91 -17.14 4.96 -4.78
N PRO A 92 -17.35 5.20 -6.08
CA PRO A 92 -16.63 4.48 -7.13
C PRO A 92 -15.09 4.50 -6.99
N MET A 93 -14.49 5.46 -6.30
CA MET A 93 -13.04 5.51 -6.03
C MET A 93 -12.63 4.73 -4.77
N TYR A 94 -13.53 4.60 -3.79
CA TYR A 94 -13.27 3.95 -2.50
C TYR A 94 -13.76 2.49 -2.44
N ALA A 95 -14.87 2.17 -3.13
CA ALA A 95 -15.49 0.85 -3.23
C ALA A 95 -14.63 -0.19 -3.98
N LEU A 96 -13.64 0.25 -4.78
CA LEU A 96 -12.65 -0.62 -5.44
C LEU A 96 -11.75 -1.44 -4.49
N LYS A 97 -11.98 -1.37 -3.18
CA LYS A 97 -11.15 -2.02 -2.17
C LYS A 97 -12.04 -2.93 -1.31
N PRO A 98 -12.77 -3.89 -1.93
CA PRO A 98 -13.77 -4.70 -1.24
C PRO A 98 -13.15 -5.52 -0.09
N GLY A 99 -11.91 -5.98 -0.26
CA GLY A 99 -11.18 -6.69 0.79
C GLY A 99 -10.89 -5.80 2.00
N TYR A 100 -10.63 -4.50 1.78
CA TYR A 100 -10.41 -3.57 2.89
C TYR A 100 -11.70 -3.23 3.62
N ILE A 101 -12.78 -2.94 2.89
CA ILE A 101 -14.11 -2.67 3.48
C ILE A 101 -14.57 -3.88 4.32
N PHE A 102 -14.46 -5.08 3.75
CA PHE A 102 -14.77 -6.31 4.46
C PHE A 102 -13.94 -6.47 5.73
N LEU A 103 -12.61 -6.24 5.65
CA LEU A 103 -11.72 -6.37 6.79
C LEU A 103 -12.03 -5.35 7.90
N ILE A 104 -12.39 -4.11 7.55
CA ILE A 104 -12.82 -3.09 8.52
C ILE A 104 -14.05 -3.60 9.26
N LYS A 105 -15.08 -4.03 8.52
CA LYS A 105 -16.33 -4.55 9.10
C LYS A 105 -16.08 -5.73 10.04
N GLN A 106 -15.32 -6.73 9.61
CA GLN A 106 -15.00 -7.88 10.47
C GLN A 106 -14.22 -7.46 11.73
N THR A 107 -13.30 -6.51 11.61
CA THR A 107 -12.52 -6.02 12.77
C THR A 107 -13.44 -5.24 13.73
N LYS A 108 -14.28 -4.35 13.20
CA LYS A 108 -15.30 -3.59 13.93
C LYS A 108 -16.20 -4.53 14.73
N ASP A 109 -16.79 -5.53 14.07
CA ASP A 109 -17.73 -6.48 14.70
C ASP A 109 -17.05 -7.38 15.74
N THR A 110 -15.83 -7.85 15.44
CA THR A 110 -15.09 -8.75 16.34
C THR A 110 -14.63 -8.05 17.61
N PHE A 111 -14.14 -6.81 17.50
CA PHE A 111 -13.59 -6.06 18.63
C PHE A 111 -14.59 -5.09 19.26
N GLN A 112 -15.79 -4.95 18.68
CA GLN A 112 -16.84 -4.00 19.11
C GLN A 112 -16.32 -2.55 19.19
N VAL A 113 -15.60 -2.13 18.15
CA VAL A 113 -14.97 -0.80 18.03
C VAL A 113 -15.59 -0.02 16.87
N SER A 114 -15.26 1.26 16.73
CA SER A 114 -15.66 2.06 15.55
C SER A 114 -14.88 1.67 14.29
N GLU A 115 -15.35 2.11 13.11
CA GLU A 115 -14.67 1.88 11.83
C GLU A 115 -13.25 2.50 11.82
N PHE A 116 -13.10 3.67 12.45
CA PHE A 116 -11.81 4.35 12.55
C PHE A 116 -10.81 3.57 13.41
N GLN A 117 -11.26 3.06 14.55
CA GLN A 117 -10.46 2.21 15.42
C GLN A 117 -10.10 0.89 14.73
N ALA A 118 -11.04 0.26 14.04
CA ALA A 118 -10.80 -0.93 13.22
C ALA A 118 -9.72 -0.68 12.15
N MET A 119 -9.79 0.43 11.42
CA MET A 119 -8.75 0.82 10.45
C MET A 119 -7.38 0.99 11.11
N ASN A 120 -7.31 1.63 12.28
CA ASN A 120 -6.06 1.77 13.04
C ASN A 120 -5.49 0.40 13.44
N TYR A 121 -6.34 -0.52 13.91
CA TYR A 121 -5.92 -1.86 14.31
C TYR A 121 -5.38 -2.66 13.12
N ILE A 122 -6.04 -2.58 11.97
CA ILE A 122 -5.57 -3.24 10.74
C ILE A 122 -4.18 -2.73 10.37
N SER A 123 -3.97 -1.41 10.37
CA SER A 123 -2.66 -0.83 10.05
C SER A 123 -1.58 -1.21 11.06
N LEU A 124 -1.89 -1.13 12.36
CA LEU A 124 -1.01 -1.51 13.46
C LEU A 124 -0.58 -2.98 13.38
N ILE A 125 -1.54 -3.89 13.28
CA ILE A 125 -1.25 -5.33 13.20
C ILE A 125 -0.42 -5.62 11.95
N SER A 126 -0.75 -5.00 10.82
CA SER A 126 -0.01 -5.18 9.58
C SER A 126 1.47 -4.78 9.73
N ILE A 127 1.78 -3.62 10.31
CA ILE A 127 3.17 -3.18 10.48
C ILE A 127 3.94 -4.03 11.51
N LEU A 128 3.28 -4.51 12.57
CA LEU A 128 3.90 -5.40 13.54
C LEU A 128 4.22 -6.75 12.92
N LEU A 129 3.33 -7.29 12.08
CA LEU A 129 3.58 -8.52 11.33
C LEU A 129 4.71 -8.33 10.31
N ILE A 130 4.75 -7.21 9.57
CA ILE A 130 5.86 -6.89 8.67
C ILE A 130 7.18 -6.85 9.46
N ALA A 131 7.23 -6.10 10.56
CA ALA A 131 8.42 -6.00 11.41
C ALA A 131 8.86 -7.37 11.94
N ALA A 132 7.92 -8.20 12.40
CA ALA A 132 8.19 -9.55 12.88
C ALA A 132 8.74 -10.46 11.76
N LEU A 133 8.16 -10.44 10.55
CA LEU A 133 8.63 -11.23 9.41
C LEU A 133 10.06 -10.86 9.02
N ILE A 134 10.36 -9.56 8.98
CA ILE A 134 11.71 -9.06 8.70
C ILE A 134 12.64 -9.46 9.84
N PHE A 135 12.29 -9.20 11.11
CA PHE A 135 13.10 -9.58 12.27
C PHE A 135 13.42 -11.07 12.28
N LEU A 136 12.42 -11.94 12.19
CA LEU A 136 12.61 -13.40 12.18
C LEU A 136 13.54 -13.84 11.07
N ARG A 137 13.53 -13.15 9.92
CA ARG A 137 14.45 -13.44 8.82
C ARG A 137 15.88 -13.08 9.16
N PHE A 138 16.13 -11.87 9.64
CA PHE A 138 17.49 -11.41 9.92
C PHE A 138 18.04 -11.98 11.23
N PHE A 139 17.20 -12.33 12.21
CA PHE A 139 17.61 -12.96 13.47
C PHE A 139 18.34 -14.30 13.27
N GLN A 140 18.07 -14.99 12.16
CA GLN A 140 18.76 -16.24 11.78
C GLN A 140 20.21 -16.01 11.33
N LEU A 141 20.61 -14.77 11.04
CA LEU A 141 21.96 -14.43 10.63
C LEU A 141 22.96 -14.49 11.78
N SER A 142 24.21 -14.80 11.46
CA SER A 142 25.34 -14.73 12.38
C SER A 142 25.91 -13.31 12.47
N SER A 143 26.58 -13.00 13.59
CA SER A 143 27.27 -11.73 13.80
C SER A 143 26.32 -10.50 13.77
N PHE A 144 26.84 -9.32 13.42
CA PHE A 144 26.10 -8.06 13.35
C PHE A 144 25.08 -7.99 12.20
N ALA A 145 25.17 -8.88 11.21
CA ALA A 145 24.19 -8.94 10.12
C ALA A 145 22.76 -9.22 10.62
N GLN A 146 22.61 -9.79 11.82
CA GLN A 146 21.31 -10.01 12.43
C GLN A 146 20.54 -8.73 12.75
N PHE A 147 21.19 -7.55 12.74
CA PHE A 147 20.56 -6.26 13.00
C PHE A 147 20.10 -5.55 11.72
N LEU A 148 20.30 -6.15 10.52
CA LEU A 148 19.87 -5.56 9.25
C LEU A 148 18.35 -5.36 9.13
N TRP A 149 17.53 -6.00 9.97
CA TRP A 149 16.10 -5.70 10.02
C TRP A 149 15.82 -4.25 10.46
N ILE A 150 16.68 -3.65 11.29
CA ILE A 150 16.51 -2.28 11.80
C ILE A 150 16.48 -1.27 10.63
N PRO A 151 17.53 -1.15 9.79
CA PRO A 151 17.49 -0.23 8.66
C PRO A 151 16.37 -0.56 7.66
N VAL A 152 15.98 -1.83 7.49
CA VAL A 152 14.83 -2.18 6.63
C VAL A 152 13.53 -1.59 7.18
N VAL A 153 13.29 -1.67 8.48
CA VAL A 153 12.11 -1.10 9.14
C VAL A 153 12.06 0.43 9.02
N PHE A 154 13.20 1.10 9.17
CA PHE A 154 13.28 2.55 9.06
C PHE A 154 13.17 3.05 7.61
N LEU A 155 13.90 2.43 6.67
CA LEU A 155 13.84 2.78 5.24
C LEU A 155 12.46 2.46 4.63
N GLY A 156 11.77 1.46 5.16
CA GLY A 156 10.40 1.13 4.78
C GLY A 156 9.33 2.05 5.36
N GLU A 157 9.71 3.04 6.17
CA GLU A 157 8.80 4.00 6.81
C GLU A 157 7.63 3.35 7.57
N LEU A 158 7.85 2.20 8.21
CA LEU A 158 6.78 1.41 8.85
C LEU A 158 5.96 2.21 9.87
N LEU A 159 6.59 3.14 10.59
CA LEU A 159 5.88 4.00 11.53
C LEU A 159 4.89 4.94 10.83
N PHE A 160 5.28 5.51 9.69
CA PHE A 160 4.41 6.37 8.91
C PHE A 160 3.24 5.53 8.35
N LEU A 161 3.55 4.37 7.77
CA LEU A 161 2.56 3.45 7.22
C LEU A 161 1.55 2.97 8.28
N GLY A 162 2.00 2.69 9.49
CA GLY A 162 1.14 2.23 10.58
C GLY A 162 0.15 3.28 11.05
N LYS A 163 0.51 4.57 10.98
CA LYS A 163 -0.39 5.65 11.39
C LYS A 163 -1.50 5.92 10.39
N LEU A 164 -1.32 5.52 9.13
CA LEU A 164 -2.31 5.76 8.08
C LEU A 164 -3.49 4.80 8.25
N MET A 165 -4.70 5.35 8.33
CA MET A 165 -5.96 4.59 8.29
C MET A 165 -6.34 4.28 6.84
N THR A 166 -5.49 3.53 6.15
CA THR A 166 -5.60 3.22 4.72
C THR A 166 -5.21 1.75 4.47
N PRO A 167 -5.55 1.16 3.31
CA PRO A 167 -5.18 -0.22 2.98
C PRO A 167 -3.67 -0.42 2.72
N ASP A 168 -2.85 0.63 2.86
CA ASP A 168 -1.45 0.62 2.44
C ASP A 168 -0.60 -0.36 3.28
N ALA A 169 -0.84 -0.41 4.59
CA ALA A 169 -0.12 -1.30 5.50
C ALA A 169 -0.40 -2.79 5.24
N ILE A 170 -1.68 -3.16 5.10
CA ILE A 170 -2.07 -4.54 4.79
C ILE A 170 -1.62 -4.94 3.38
N SER A 171 -1.65 -4.00 2.42
CA SER A 171 -1.12 -4.23 1.08
C SER A 171 0.38 -4.49 1.10
N ALA A 172 1.15 -3.72 1.89
CA ALA A 172 2.58 -3.94 2.07
C ALA A 172 2.87 -5.33 2.67
N LEU A 173 2.09 -5.76 3.65
CA LEU A 173 2.20 -7.08 4.26
C LEU A 173 1.97 -8.19 3.22
N LEU A 174 0.90 -8.09 2.42
CA LEU A 174 0.58 -9.08 1.38
C LEU A 174 1.63 -9.11 0.28
N ILE A 175 2.09 -7.96 -0.22
CA ILE A 175 3.16 -7.90 -1.23
C ILE A 175 4.46 -8.50 -0.67
N LEU A 176 4.81 -8.23 0.59
CA LEU A 176 5.98 -8.83 1.23
C LEU A 176 5.86 -10.35 1.39
N LEU A 177 4.71 -10.85 1.88
CA LEU A 177 4.45 -12.28 2.02
C LEU A 177 4.47 -13.01 0.68
N GLY A 178 3.82 -12.44 -0.34
CA GLY A 178 3.81 -12.94 -1.70
C GLY A 178 5.22 -13.02 -2.27
N THR A 179 6.01 -11.96 -2.10
CA THR A 179 7.42 -11.89 -2.49
C THR A 179 8.25 -12.96 -1.77
N ILE A 180 8.09 -13.14 -0.45
CA ILE A 180 8.76 -14.20 0.31
C ILE A 180 8.39 -15.59 -0.23
N GLY A 181 7.12 -15.82 -0.58
CA GLY A 181 6.65 -17.05 -1.21
C GLY A 181 7.35 -17.34 -2.54
N LEU A 182 7.45 -16.32 -3.41
CA LEU A 182 8.14 -16.42 -4.70
C LEU A 182 9.64 -16.64 -4.54
N LEU A 183 10.30 -15.96 -3.60
CA LEU A 183 11.73 -16.15 -3.30
C LEU A 183 12.04 -17.58 -2.84
N ARG A 184 11.13 -18.19 -2.08
CA ARG A 184 11.20 -19.60 -1.63
C ARG A 184 10.64 -20.60 -2.64
N LYS A 185 10.38 -20.16 -3.88
CA LYS A 185 9.83 -21.01 -4.96
C LYS A 185 8.48 -21.68 -4.62
N ARG A 186 7.78 -21.20 -3.59
CA ARG A 186 6.42 -21.61 -3.22
C ARG A 186 5.42 -20.83 -4.06
N TYR A 187 5.45 -21.08 -5.37
CA TYR A 187 4.76 -20.29 -6.37
C TYR A 187 3.25 -20.17 -6.15
N VAL A 188 2.58 -21.28 -5.80
CA VAL A 188 1.13 -21.26 -5.52
C VAL A 188 0.81 -20.31 -4.37
N PHE A 189 1.50 -20.45 -3.24
CA PHE A 189 1.32 -19.55 -2.10
C PHE A 189 1.63 -18.10 -2.46
N GLY A 190 2.78 -17.85 -3.10
CA GLY A 190 3.20 -16.50 -3.49
C GLY A 190 2.18 -15.83 -4.40
N CYS A 191 1.70 -16.52 -5.43
CA CYS A 191 0.74 -16.01 -6.38
C CYS A 191 -0.65 -15.78 -5.74
N ILE A 192 -1.16 -16.71 -4.93
CA ILE A 192 -2.44 -16.52 -4.24
C ILE A 192 -2.40 -15.27 -3.36
N VAL A 193 -1.34 -15.11 -2.55
CA VAL A 193 -1.21 -13.95 -1.66
C VAL A 193 -1.08 -12.64 -2.44
N LEU A 194 -0.34 -12.64 -3.56
CA LEU A 194 -0.27 -11.47 -4.44
C LEU A 194 -1.64 -11.15 -5.05
N GLY A 195 -2.38 -12.15 -5.54
CA GLY A 195 -3.74 -11.96 -6.07
C GLY A 195 -4.69 -11.36 -5.03
N LEU A 196 -4.62 -11.80 -3.78
CA LEU A 196 -5.43 -11.24 -2.69
C LEU A 196 -5.16 -9.75 -2.46
N SER A 197 -3.95 -9.25 -2.73
CA SER A 197 -3.66 -7.83 -2.57
C SER A 197 -4.44 -6.92 -3.54
N LEU A 198 -4.96 -7.45 -4.65
CA LEU A 198 -5.89 -6.70 -5.53
C LEU A 198 -7.18 -6.31 -4.82
N LEU A 199 -7.66 -7.12 -3.87
CA LEU A 199 -8.88 -6.81 -3.11
C LEU A 199 -8.71 -5.58 -2.20
N PHE A 200 -7.46 -5.24 -1.87
CA PHE A 200 -7.13 -4.08 -1.04
C PHE A 200 -6.71 -2.88 -1.88
N ARG A 201 -6.07 -3.11 -3.03
CA ARG A 201 -5.56 -2.07 -3.92
C ARG A 201 -5.46 -2.55 -5.36
N LEU A 202 -6.42 -2.13 -6.21
CA LEU A 202 -6.42 -2.45 -7.64
C LEU A 202 -5.21 -1.88 -8.39
N ASP A 203 -4.67 -0.75 -7.94
CA ASP A 203 -3.50 -0.09 -8.55
C ASP A 203 -2.18 -0.86 -8.34
N LEU A 204 -2.21 -1.98 -7.60
CA LEU A 204 -1.08 -2.92 -7.51
C LEU A 204 -1.05 -3.94 -8.65
N ILE A 205 -2.00 -3.90 -9.59
CA ILE A 205 -2.06 -4.83 -10.74
C ILE A 205 -0.75 -4.89 -11.51
N VAL A 206 -0.02 -3.78 -11.64
CA VAL A 206 1.28 -3.74 -12.32
C VAL A 206 2.30 -4.62 -11.61
N VAL A 207 2.49 -4.43 -10.30
CA VAL A 207 3.50 -5.20 -9.55
C VAL A 207 3.09 -6.67 -9.43
N ILE A 208 1.82 -6.95 -9.20
CA ILE A 208 1.30 -8.32 -9.06
C ILE A 208 1.36 -9.06 -10.39
N GLY A 209 1.01 -8.39 -11.49
CA GLY A 209 1.12 -8.92 -12.84
C GLY A 209 2.56 -9.28 -13.21
N LEU A 210 3.51 -8.39 -12.95
CA LEU A 210 4.93 -8.63 -13.23
C LEU A 210 5.54 -9.70 -12.32
N LEU A 211 5.23 -9.71 -11.02
CA LEU A 211 5.67 -10.76 -10.10
C LEU A 211 5.03 -12.12 -10.45
N GLY A 212 3.79 -12.13 -10.94
CA GLY A 212 3.08 -13.31 -11.44
C GLY A 212 3.77 -14.01 -12.60
N LEU A 213 4.61 -13.29 -13.36
CA LEU A 213 5.39 -13.84 -14.47
C LEU A 213 6.69 -14.54 -14.01
N LEU A 214 7.15 -14.32 -12.77
CA LEU A 214 8.41 -14.90 -12.28
C LEU A 214 8.53 -16.44 -12.35
N PRO A 215 7.45 -17.24 -12.19
CA PRO A 215 7.53 -18.69 -12.39
C PRO A 215 8.03 -19.10 -13.78
N ALA A 216 7.89 -18.25 -14.80
CA ALA A 216 8.39 -18.50 -16.15
C ALA A 216 9.92 -18.65 -16.21
N ILE A 217 10.64 -18.04 -15.26
CA ILE A 217 12.11 -18.18 -15.14
C ILE A 217 12.50 -19.64 -14.90
N ASP A 218 11.67 -20.37 -14.15
CA ASP A 218 11.84 -21.81 -13.91
C ASP A 218 11.06 -22.66 -14.93
N LYS A 219 10.82 -22.13 -16.12
CA LYS A 219 10.09 -22.78 -17.23
C LYS A 219 8.63 -23.14 -16.91
N LYS A 220 8.02 -22.56 -15.88
CA LYS A 220 6.59 -22.75 -15.55
C LYS A 220 5.71 -21.76 -16.32
N TYR A 221 5.85 -21.74 -17.64
CA TYR A 221 5.24 -20.73 -18.53
C TYR A 221 3.71 -20.69 -18.42
N TYR A 222 3.04 -21.85 -18.49
CA TYR A 222 1.58 -21.92 -18.38
C TYR A 222 1.08 -21.43 -17.03
N PHE A 223 1.78 -21.75 -15.95
CA PHE A 223 1.43 -21.27 -14.62
C PHE A 223 1.59 -19.75 -14.52
N ALA A 224 2.71 -19.21 -15.02
CA ALA A 224 2.94 -17.76 -15.05
C ALA A 224 1.85 -17.03 -15.86
N LEU A 225 1.54 -17.51 -17.06
CA LEU A 225 0.52 -16.94 -17.92
C LEU A 225 -0.88 -17.00 -17.28
N ALA A 226 -1.24 -18.16 -16.71
CA ALA A 226 -2.53 -18.33 -16.05
C ALA A 226 -2.71 -17.38 -14.85
N ASN A 227 -1.67 -17.18 -14.03
CA ASN A 227 -1.74 -16.23 -12.92
C ASN A 227 -1.89 -14.79 -13.39
N SER A 228 -1.09 -14.35 -14.37
CA SER A 228 -1.19 -12.99 -14.90
C SER A 228 -2.56 -12.73 -15.55
N ALA A 229 -3.11 -13.72 -16.26
CA ALA A 229 -4.46 -13.65 -16.81
C ALA A 229 -5.52 -13.59 -15.69
N LEU A 230 -5.38 -14.39 -14.62
CA LEU A 230 -6.29 -14.37 -13.48
C LEU A 230 -6.28 -13.03 -12.75
N TYR A 231 -5.12 -12.40 -12.58
CA TYR A 231 -5.02 -11.07 -11.96
C TYR A 231 -5.68 -10.00 -12.80
N LEU A 232 -5.47 -10.05 -14.13
CA LEU A 232 -6.12 -9.12 -15.05
C LEU A 232 -7.64 -9.31 -15.05
N PHE A 233 -8.11 -10.55 -15.04
CA PHE A 233 -9.52 -10.87 -14.90
C PHE A 233 -10.11 -10.37 -13.58
N GLY A 234 -9.39 -10.58 -12.47
CA GLY A 234 -9.77 -10.06 -11.16
C GLY A 234 -9.84 -8.52 -11.13
N TYR A 235 -8.89 -7.84 -11.78
CA TYR A 235 -8.93 -6.38 -11.92
C TYR A 235 -10.21 -5.92 -12.63
N PHE A 236 -10.57 -6.55 -13.76
CA PHE A 236 -11.78 -6.17 -14.49
C PHE A 236 -13.06 -6.49 -13.72
N ILE A 237 -13.12 -7.63 -13.01
CA ILE A 237 -14.28 -7.96 -12.16
C ILE A 237 -14.49 -6.89 -11.09
N ILE A 238 -13.44 -6.55 -10.32
CA ILE A 238 -13.57 -5.60 -9.22
C ILE A 238 -13.85 -4.19 -9.75
N SER A 239 -13.23 -3.80 -10.86
CA SER A 239 -13.48 -2.51 -11.50
C SER A 239 -14.93 -2.41 -11.99
N TYR A 240 -15.46 -3.47 -12.60
CA TYR A 240 -16.83 -3.48 -13.11
C TYR A 240 -17.85 -3.50 -11.97
N SER A 241 -17.61 -4.28 -10.92
CA SER A 241 -18.54 -4.40 -9.78
C SER A 241 -18.64 -3.16 -8.90
N SER A 242 -17.73 -2.19 -9.07
CA SER A 242 -17.66 -0.98 -8.23
C SER A 242 -18.08 0.28 -8.98
N ASP A 243 -18.67 0.14 -10.17
CA ASP A 243 -19.04 1.25 -11.07
C ASP A 243 -17.91 2.27 -11.25
N HIS A 244 -16.68 1.76 -11.44
CA HIS A 244 -15.49 2.59 -11.44
C HIS A 244 -15.57 3.74 -12.44
N VAL A 245 -15.32 4.98 -11.97
CA VAL A 245 -15.29 6.22 -12.77
C VAL A 245 -14.25 6.23 -13.90
N GLY A 246 -13.48 5.17 -14.08
CA GLY A 246 -12.40 5.11 -15.06
C GLY A 246 -11.09 5.72 -14.57
N TRP A 247 -9.99 5.41 -15.27
CA TRP A 247 -8.66 5.87 -14.88
C TRP A 247 -8.50 7.39 -15.08
N TRP A 248 -9.02 7.96 -16.17
CA TRP A 248 -8.81 9.37 -16.49
C TRP A 248 -9.58 10.34 -15.58
N PRO A 249 -10.87 10.13 -15.27
CA PRO A 249 -11.57 10.99 -14.30
C PRO A 249 -10.95 10.92 -12.91
N HIS A 250 -10.48 9.73 -12.50
CA HIS A 250 -9.72 9.55 -11.25
C HIS A 250 -8.36 10.30 -11.29
N PHE A 251 -7.62 10.21 -12.39
CA PHE A 251 -6.39 10.97 -12.61
C PHE A 251 -6.65 12.48 -12.49
N TYR A 252 -7.70 12.96 -13.16
CA TYR A 252 -8.06 14.37 -13.20
C TYR A 252 -8.40 14.90 -11.80
N THR A 253 -9.29 14.22 -11.07
CA THR A 253 -9.68 14.65 -9.72
C THR A 253 -8.52 14.61 -8.71
N SER A 254 -7.59 13.67 -8.89
CA SER A 254 -6.46 13.49 -7.96
C SER A 254 -5.26 14.40 -8.25
N LEU A 255 -5.02 14.76 -9.51
CA LEU A 255 -3.77 15.40 -9.94
C LEU A 255 -3.95 16.73 -10.68
N VAL A 256 -5.13 16.99 -11.27
CA VAL A 256 -5.41 18.23 -12.00
C VAL A 256 -6.24 19.18 -11.17
N SER A 257 -7.43 18.76 -10.76
CA SER A 257 -8.34 19.57 -9.95
C SER A 257 -9.36 18.68 -9.25
N THR A 258 -9.43 18.77 -7.92
CA THR A 258 -10.36 17.99 -7.11
C THR A 258 -11.80 18.40 -7.41
N GLN A 259 -12.61 17.43 -7.82
CA GLN A 259 -14.03 17.63 -8.12
C GLN A 259 -14.89 17.39 -6.88
N VAL A 260 -15.93 18.20 -6.67
CA VAL A 260 -16.87 18.05 -5.55
C VAL A 260 -17.84 16.89 -5.78
N ASN A 261 -18.20 16.64 -7.02
CA ASN A 261 -19.13 15.59 -7.39
C ASN A 261 -18.57 14.86 -8.60
N MET A 262 -18.59 13.53 -8.56
CA MET A 262 -18.11 12.68 -9.66
C MET A 262 -19.25 12.14 -10.52
N SER A 263 -20.51 12.34 -10.12
CA SER A 263 -21.68 12.00 -10.94
C SER A 263 -21.60 12.79 -12.24
N GLU A 264 -21.62 12.07 -13.37
CA GLU A 264 -21.49 12.63 -14.73
C GLU A 264 -20.13 13.31 -15.02
N PHE A 265 -19.13 13.17 -14.14
CA PHE A 265 -17.80 13.72 -14.38
C PHE A 265 -17.01 12.87 -15.37
N ASP A 266 -17.06 13.24 -16.65
CA ASP A 266 -16.36 12.57 -17.74
C ASP A 266 -15.51 13.58 -18.54
N PRO A 267 -14.34 14.01 -18.02
CA PRO A 267 -13.44 14.90 -18.74
C PRO A 267 -12.85 14.21 -19.98
N ASP A 268 -12.75 14.93 -21.10
CA ASP A 268 -12.06 14.43 -22.29
C ASP A 268 -10.58 14.12 -22.01
N PHE A 269 -10.09 13.02 -22.57
CA PHE A 269 -8.68 12.66 -22.44
C PHE A 269 -7.78 13.69 -23.13
N SER A 270 -6.75 14.14 -22.40
CA SER A 270 -5.76 15.09 -22.92
C SER A 270 -4.34 14.59 -22.66
N LEU A 271 -3.66 14.15 -23.72
CA LEU A 271 -2.26 13.72 -23.65
C LEU A 271 -1.34 14.85 -23.20
N SER A 272 -1.59 16.08 -23.65
CA SER A 272 -0.81 17.25 -23.25
C SER A 272 -0.94 17.52 -21.75
N LYS A 273 -2.16 17.45 -21.21
CA LYS A 273 -2.39 17.61 -19.76
C LYS A 273 -1.73 16.48 -18.96
N TYR A 274 -1.81 15.24 -19.44
CA TYR A 274 -1.11 14.12 -18.81
C TYR A 274 0.40 14.35 -18.73
N LEU A 275 1.04 14.73 -19.85
CA LEU A 275 2.48 14.98 -19.90
C LEU A 275 2.91 16.18 -19.05
N GLU A 276 2.09 17.24 -19.02
CA GLU A 276 2.28 18.41 -18.15
C GLU A 276 2.33 18.00 -16.68
N ILE A 277 1.35 17.22 -16.21
CA ILE A 277 1.29 16.73 -14.84
C ILE A 277 2.44 15.76 -14.54
N LEU A 278 2.75 14.84 -15.45
CA LEU A 278 3.87 13.90 -15.29
C LEU A 278 5.19 14.65 -15.12
N TYR A 279 5.47 15.62 -15.98
CA TYR A 279 6.68 16.44 -15.90
C TYR A 279 6.70 17.30 -14.64
N GLY A 280 5.60 18.00 -14.33
CA GLY A 280 5.50 18.84 -13.14
C GLY A 280 5.73 18.07 -11.85
N ASN A 281 5.10 16.90 -11.71
CA ASN A 281 5.26 16.05 -10.52
C ASN A 281 6.62 15.37 -10.46
N PHE A 282 7.22 15.03 -11.61
CA PHE A 282 8.61 14.57 -11.65
C PHE A 282 9.58 15.65 -11.16
N MET A 283 9.44 16.89 -11.65
CA MET A 283 10.25 18.02 -11.18
C MET A 283 10.01 18.34 -9.71
N TRP A 284 8.77 18.20 -9.22
CA TRP A 284 8.48 18.35 -7.79
C TRP A 284 9.22 17.31 -6.95
N ILE A 285 9.21 16.03 -7.35
CA ILE A 285 9.96 14.97 -6.67
C ILE A 285 11.45 15.30 -6.57
N LEU A 286 12.05 15.82 -7.66
CA LEU A 286 13.47 16.18 -7.68
C LEU A 286 13.81 17.39 -6.79
N ASN A 287 12.85 18.27 -6.52
CA ASN A 287 13.06 19.50 -5.76
C ASN A 287 12.65 19.40 -4.28
N ASP A 288 11.80 18.43 -3.89
CA ASP A 288 11.38 18.23 -2.50
C ASP A 288 12.26 17.17 -1.80
N ASN A 289 12.94 17.59 -0.73
CA ASN A 289 13.85 16.76 0.07
C ASN A 289 13.22 15.48 0.67
N ARG A 290 11.89 15.42 0.82
CA ARG A 290 11.20 14.22 1.30
C ARG A 290 10.99 13.23 0.17
N TYR A 291 10.49 13.69 -0.98
CA TYR A 291 10.16 12.82 -2.10
C TYR A 291 11.39 12.35 -2.87
N ILE A 292 12.44 13.17 -2.98
CA ILE A 292 13.69 12.77 -3.61
C ILE A 292 14.33 11.57 -2.91
N LYS A 293 14.21 11.47 -1.57
CA LYS A 293 14.77 10.35 -0.80
C LYS A 293 14.13 9.03 -1.21
N TRP A 294 12.80 9.01 -1.31
CA TRP A 294 12.05 7.83 -1.73
C TRP A 294 12.41 7.44 -3.18
N PHE A 295 12.45 8.43 -4.08
CA PHE A 295 12.76 8.20 -5.49
C PHE A 295 14.20 7.69 -5.69
N ALA A 296 15.17 8.35 -5.05
CA ALA A 296 16.58 7.98 -5.09
C ALA A 296 16.83 6.61 -4.46
N THR A 297 16.15 6.28 -3.35
CA THR A 297 16.25 4.95 -2.74
C THR A 297 15.73 3.88 -3.70
N SER A 298 14.55 4.08 -4.28
CA SER A 298 13.96 3.13 -5.25
C SER A 298 14.89 2.93 -6.46
N PHE A 299 15.45 4.02 -6.99
CA PHE A 299 16.39 3.99 -8.11
C PHE A 299 17.71 3.28 -7.76
N ALA A 300 18.31 3.60 -6.61
CA ALA A 300 19.55 2.98 -6.16
C ALA A 300 19.40 1.47 -5.94
N LEU A 301 18.27 1.03 -5.37
CA LEU A 301 17.99 -0.39 -5.15
C LEU A 301 17.72 -1.14 -6.46
N LEU A 302 17.05 -0.51 -7.43
CA LEU A 302 16.91 -1.03 -8.79
C LEU A 302 18.28 -1.20 -9.45
N LEU A 303 19.11 -0.15 -9.48
CA LEU A 303 20.44 -0.21 -10.07
C LEU A 303 21.33 -1.25 -9.39
N THR A 304 21.29 -1.33 -8.06
CA THR A 304 22.02 -2.35 -7.31
C THR A 304 21.59 -3.75 -7.73
N SER A 305 20.29 -3.99 -7.89
CA SER A 305 19.77 -5.28 -8.34
C SER A 305 20.22 -5.62 -9.76
N VAL A 306 20.22 -4.64 -10.68
CA VAL A 306 20.75 -4.80 -12.04
C VAL A 306 22.24 -5.14 -12.03
N ILE A 307 23.06 -4.39 -11.29
CA ILE A 307 24.51 -4.63 -11.19
C ILE A 307 24.80 -6.03 -10.62
N LEU A 308 24.09 -6.45 -9.58
CA LEU A 308 24.30 -7.77 -8.99
C LEU A 308 23.82 -8.90 -9.91
N TYR A 309 22.75 -8.67 -10.68
CA TYR A 309 22.30 -9.59 -11.73
C TYR A 309 23.35 -9.76 -12.83
N THR A 310 23.94 -8.67 -13.35
CA THR A 310 24.98 -8.75 -14.40
C THR A 310 26.25 -9.43 -13.90
N GLN A 311 26.58 -9.27 -12.62
CA GLN A 311 27.64 -10.02 -11.94
C GLN A 311 27.31 -11.50 -11.67
N LYS A 312 26.12 -11.98 -12.09
CA LYS A 312 25.61 -13.35 -11.85
C LYS A 312 25.55 -13.73 -10.36
N LYS A 313 25.44 -12.75 -9.47
CA LYS A 313 25.24 -12.98 -8.04
C LYS A 313 23.75 -13.08 -7.76
N HIS A 314 23.34 -14.17 -7.10
CA HIS A 314 21.96 -14.35 -6.63
C HIS A 314 20.90 -13.99 -7.68
N THR A 315 21.09 -14.49 -8.90
CA THR A 315 20.38 -14.06 -10.11
C THR A 315 18.87 -13.97 -9.91
N TYR A 316 18.23 -15.01 -9.37
CA TYR A 316 16.78 -15.02 -9.16
C TYR A 316 16.31 -13.93 -8.19
N LEU A 317 17.02 -13.74 -7.07
CA LEU A 317 16.71 -12.70 -6.09
C LEU A 317 16.81 -11.30 -6.71
N ASN A 318 17.85 -11.08 -7.53
CA ASN A 318 18.02 -9.80 -8.22
C ASN A 318 17.01 -9.59 -9.34
N ILE A 319 16.53 -10.65 -10.01
CA ILE A 319 15.38 -10.52 -10.92
C ILE A 319 14.13 -10.05 -10.16
N VAL A 320 13.83 -10.62 -8.99
CA VAL A 320 12.71 -10.14 -8.15
C VAL A 320 12.89 -8.67 -7.77
N GLY A 321 14.11 -8.27 -7.38
CA GLY A 321 14.43 -6.87 -7.05
C GLY A 321 14.24 -5.93 -8.26
N ILE A 322 14.70 -6.34 -9.45
CA ILE A 322 14.49 -5.59 -10.69
C ILE A 322 13.00 -5.46 -11.00
N THR A 323 12.22 -6.54 -10.87
CA THR A 323 10.77 -6.53 -11.11
C THR A 323 10.05 -5.54 -10.18
N LEU A 324 10.36 -5.56 -8.88
CA LEU A 324 9.79 -4.63 -7.91
C LEU A 324 10.19 -3.18 -8.20
N GLY A 325 11.47 -2.94 -8.50
CA GLY A 325 11.98 -1.61 -8.85
C GLY A 325 11.32 -1.04 -10.10
N ILE A 326 11.25 -1.81 -11.18
CA ILE A 326 10.58 -1.42 -12.42
C ILE A 326 9.09 -1.14 -12.17
N ALA A 327 8.41 -1.97 -11.37
CA ALA A 327 7.00 -1.78 -11.06
C ALA A 327 6.72 -0.43 -10.36
N ILE A 328 7.62 0.04 -9.48
CA ILE A 328 7.53 1.36 -8.86
C ILE A 328 7.52 2.47 -9.92
N PHE A 329 8.47 2.43 -10.87
CA PHE A 329 8.58 3.45 -11.92
C PHE A 329 7.43 3.39 -12.91
N ILE A 330 6.98 2.21 -13.32
CA ILE A 330 5.78 2.06 -14.17
C ILE A 330 4.57 2.65 -13.44
N LYS A 331 4.39 2.36 -12.15
CA LYS A 331 3.30 2.90 -11.36
C LYS A 331 3.34 4.43 -11.31
N PHE A 332 4.52 5.01 -11.10
CA PHE A 332 4.70 6.46 -11.13
C PHE A 332 4.34 7.05 -12.51
N ILE A 333 4.79 6.42 -13.61
CA ILE A 333 4.44 6.89 -14.96
C ILE A 333 2.92 6.83 -15.19
N LEU A 334 2.26 5.72 -14.81
CA LEU A 334 0.82 5.55 -15.00
C LEU A 334 -0.01 6.49 -14.12
N PHE A 335 0.47 6.85 -12.94
CA PHE A 335 -0.23 7.73 -12.02
C PHE A 335 0.81 8.52 -11.20
N PRO A 336 1.29 9.66 -11.70
CA PRO A 336 2.44 10.39 -11.16
C PRO A 336 2.08 11.17 -9.90
N LYS A 337 1.55 10.48 -8.89
CA LYS A 337 1.16 11.06 -7.62
C LYS A 337 2.39 11.24 -6.74
N VAL A 338 2.61 12.47 -6.29
CA VAL A 338 3.68 12.84 -5.36
C VAL A 338 3.23 12.54 -3.93
N ASP A 339 3.16 11.26 -3.61
CA ASP A 339 2.77 10.74 -2.30
C ASP A 339 3.48 9.40 -2.06
N SER A 340 4.46 9.40 -1.15
CA SER A 340 5.33 8.23 -0.93
C SER A 340 4.54 6.99 -0.53
N ARG A 341 3.41 7.16 0.17
CA ARG A 341 2.60 6.05 0.71
C ARG A 341 2.14 5.09 -0.37
N VAL A 342 1.85 5.61 -1.57
CA VAL A 342 1.28 4.84 -2.70
C VAL A 342 2.29 3.81 -3.24
N TYR A 343 3.58 4.01 -2.96
CA TYR A 343 4.66 3.14 -3.41
C TYR A 343 5.30 2.33 -2.30
N LEU A 344 5.05 2.67 -1.02
CA LEU A 344 5.66 1.99 0.13
C LEU A 344 5.40 0.49 0.16
N SER A 345 4.21 0.06 -0.27
CA SER A 345 3.86 -1.36 -0.35
C SER A 345 4.81 -2.17 -1.24
N ILE A 346 5.29 -1.57 -2.34
CA ILE A 346 6.26 -2.19 -3.25
C ILE A 346 7.69 -1.97 -2.73
N LEU A 347 7.99 -0.77 -2.23
CA LEU A 347 9.33 -0.39 -1.78
C LEU A 347 9.77 -1.22 -0.57
N ILE A 348 8.89 -1.53 0.39
CA ILE A 348 9.23 -2.39 1.54
C ILE A 348 9.72 -3.77 1.06
N ALA A 349 9.04 -4.37 0.08
CA ALA A 349 9.46 -5.63 -0.49
C ALA A 349 10.79 -5.51 -1.25
N LEU A 350 11.01 -4.39 -1.97
CA LEU A 350 12.28 -4.12 -2.66
C LEU A 350 13.44 -3.97 -1.66
N ILE A 351 13.28 -3.18 -0.60
CA ILE A 351 14.28 -3.01 0.46
C ILE A 351 14.60 -4.37 1.10
N TYR A 352 13.57 -5.17 1.40
CA TYR A 352 13.74 -6.52 1.94
C TYR A 352 14.57 -7.41 1.01
N VAL A 353 14.22 -7.47 -0.29
CA VAL A 353 14.95 -8.24 -1.31
C VAL A 353 16.39 -7.77 -1.42
N SER A 354 16.62 -6.46 -1.51
CA SER A 354 17.97 -5.90 -1.62
C SER A 354 18.80 -6.17 -0.35
N ALA A 355 18.20 -6.11 0.84
CA ALA A 355 18.88 -6.43 2.09
C ALA A 355 19.33 -7.91 2.18
N LEU A 356 18.64 -8.82 1.48
CA LEU A 356 19.07 -10.22 1.38
C LEU A 356 20.33 -10.43 0.52
N ASN A 357 20.72 -9.47 -0.34
CA ASN A 357 21.96 -9.53 -1.11
C ASN A 357 23.23 -9.34 -0.25
N PHE A 358 23.11 -8.86 0.99
CA PHE A 358 24.25 -8.76 1.93
C PHE A 358 24.76 -10.14 2.41
N ARG A 359 24.37 -11.24 1.74
CA ARG A 359 24.82 -12.62 2.02
C ARG A 359 25.00 -13.44 0.74
N ASN A 360 25.89 -14.45 0.81
CA ASN A 360 25.82 -15.69 0.01
C ASN A 360 24.44 -16.39 0.15
N ALA A 361 23.47 -16.08 -0.72
CA ALA A 361 22.07 -16.53 -0.73
C ALA A 361 21.82 -18.04 -0.94
N LYS A 362 22.85 -18.90 -0.90
CA LYS A 362 22.71 -20.35 -1.19
C LYS A 362 21.88 -21.13 -0.15
N LYS A 363 21.60 -20.56 1.02
CA LYS A 363 20.93 -21.25 2.14
C LYS A 363 19.44 -20.89 2.31
N TYR A 364 18.84 -20.28 1.29
CA TYR A 364 17.58 -19.53 1.42
C TYR A 364 16.56 -19.74 0.30
N ILE A 365 16.99 -20.34 -0.81
CA ILE A 365 16.15 -20.73 -1.94
C ILE A 365 15.61 -22.16 -1.73
N ASP A 366 16.30 -22.94 -0.90
CA ASP A 366 15.84 -24.18 -0.26
C ASP A 366 15.19 -23.84 1.10
#